data_AF-A0A3S3NSC5-F1
#
_entry.id   AF-A0A3S3NSC5-F1
#
_cell.length_a   1.000
_cell.length_b   1.000
_cell.length_c   1.000
_cell.angle_alpha   90.00
_cell.angle_beta   90.00
_cell.angle_gamma   90.00
#
_symmetry.space_group_name_H-M   'P 1'
#
loop_
_entity.id
_entity.type
_entity.pdbx_description
1 polymer ?
#
loop_
_entity_poly.entity_id
_entity_poly.type
_entity_poly.pdbx_seq_one_letter_code
_entity_poly.pdbx_strand_id
1 'polypeptide(L)'
;MNHVATPLFWEAYAKLPSSIRAKADKRFAKLRSDPFHPSLHFKQVGRYWSARVDLNYRAVAVRDHDDVVWFWIGTHSEYDRLLK
;
A
#
# COMPACT_ATOMS: atom_id res chain seq x y z
N MET A 1 -11.59 -3.38 -10.10
CA MET A 1 -11.05 -3.24 -8.73
C MET A 1 -10.82 -1.76 -8.48
N ASN A 2 -11.61 -1.14 -7.60
CA ASN A 2 -11.38 0.26 -7.25
C ASN A 2 -10.37 0.34 -6.10
N HIS A 3 -9.54 1.38 -6.11
CA HIS A 3 -8.58 1.63 -5.04
C HIS A 3 -8.94 2.92 -4.34
N VAL A 4 -9.36 2.81 -3.08
CA VAL A 4 -9.75 3.94 -2.22
C VAL A 4 -8.87 3.97 -0.99
N ALA A 5 -8.60 5.15 -0.45
CA ALA A 5 -7.73 5.34 0.69
C ALA A 5 -8.47 6.06 1.82
N THR A 6 -8.36 5.54 3.04
CA THR A 6 -8.98 6.13 4.23
C THR A 6 -8.21 7.37 4.70
N PRO A 7 -8.78 8.20 5.58
CA PRO A 7 -8.06 9.30 6.21
C PRO A 7 -6.75 8.85 6.91
N LEU A 8 -6.76 7.71 7.59
CA LEU A 8 -5.58 7.14 8.27
C LEU A 8 -4.44 6.85 7.28
N PHE A 9 -4.77 6.39 6.08
CA PHE A 9 -3.78 6.19 5.03
C PHE A 9 -3.12 7.52 4.65
N TRP A 10 -3.92 8.57 4.44
CA TRP A 10 -3.40 9.89 4.06
C TRP A 10 -2.58 10.54 5.17
N GLU A 11 -2.96 10.37 6.43
CA GLU A 11 -2.16 10.81 7.58
C GLU A 11 -0.79 10.10 7.64
N ALA A 12 -0.77 8.78 7.42
CA ALA A 12 0.48 8.02 7.37
C ALA A 12 1.34 8.42 6.16
N TYR A 13 0.71 8.58 4.99
CA TYR A 13 1.35 9.03 3.77
C TYR A 13 1.99 10.41 3.92
N ALA A 14 1.31 11.35 4.57
CA ALA A 14 1.81 12.71 4.78
C ALA A 14 3.11 12.73 5.61
N LYS A 15 3.29 11.78 6.54
CA LYS A 15 4.48 11.62 7.38
C LYS A 15 5.67 11.02 6.64
N LEU A 16 5.47 10.45 5.44
CA LEU A 16 6.55 9.86 4.67
C LEU A 16 7.49 10.95 4.09
N PRO A 17 8.79 10.62 3.94
CA PRO A 17 9.70 11.48 3.19
C PRO A 17 9.18 11.73 1.77
N SER A 18 9.42 12.93 1.24
CA SER A 18 8.94 13.34 -0.09
C SER A 18 9.35 12.38 -1.21
N SER A 19 10.57 11.81 -1.13
CA SER A 19 11.07 10.82 -2.08
C SER A 19 10.29 9.50 -2.04
N ILE A 20 9.78 9.10 -0.88
CA ILE A 20 8.96 7.90 -0.71
C ILE A 20 7.54 8.16 -1.19
N ARG A 21 6.98 9.36 -0.92
CA ARG A 21 5.68 9.77 -1.46
C ARG A 21 5.65 9.70 -3.00
N ALA A 22 6.66 10.25 -3.66
CA ALA A 22 6.78 10.18 -5.11
C ALA A 22 6.90 8.74 -5.66
N LYS A 23 7.56 7.83 -4.93
CA LYS A 23 7.60 6.41 -5.28
C LYS A 23 6.22 5.77 -5.08
N ALA A 24 5.54 6.06 -3.98
CA ALA A 24 4.21 5.55 -3.70
C ALA A 24 3.24 5.95 -4.82
N ASP A 25 3.22 7.21 -5.24
CA ASP A 25 2.34 7.69 -6.31
C ASP A 25 2.55 6.92 -7.61
N LYS A 26 3.81 6.71 -8.01
CA LYS A 26 4.17 5.90 -9.19
C LYS A 26 3.71 4.45 -9.05
N ARG A 27 3.84 3.87 -7.85
CA ARG A 27 3.44 2.49 -7.57
C ARG A 27 1.92 2.35 -7.58
N PHE A 28 1.18 3.30 -7.02
CA PHE A 28 -0.29 3.32 -7.06
C PHE A 28 -0.84 3.56 -8.46
N ALA A 29 -0.21 4.43 -9.25
CA ALA A 29 -0.55 4.59 -10.66
C ALA A 29 -0.36 3.28 -11.44
N LYS A 30 0.79 2.61 -11.23
CA LYS A 30 1.06 1.31 -11.85
C LYS A 30 0.13 0.21 -11.36
N LEU A 31 -0.21 0.20 -10.07
CA LEU A 31 -1.14 -0.76 -9.49
C LEU A 31 -2.53 -0.66 -10.12
N ARG A 32 -3.00 0.55 -10.43
CA ARG A 32 -4.29 0.77 -11.10
C ARG A 32 -4.28 0.26 -12.54
N SER A 33 -3.15 0.34 -13.25
CA SER A 33 -3.05 -0.07 -14.65
C SER A 33 -2.69 -1.55 -14.83
N ASP A 34 -1.84 -2.09 -13.95
CA ASP A 34 -1.33 -3.46 -13.98
C ASP A 34 -1.11 -3.97 -12.54
N PRO A 35 -2.19 -4.43 -11.88
CA PRO A 35 -2.13 -4.92 -10.50
C PRO A 35 -1.18 -6.12 -10.32
N PHE A 36 -0.96 -6.90 -11.38
CA PHE A 36 -0.19 -8.14 -11.34
C PHE A 36 1.29 -7.94 -11.66
N HIS A 37 1.73 -6.70 -11.87
CA HIS A 37 3.14 -6.44 -12.14
C HIS A 37 4.05 -6.95 -11.00
N PRO A 38 5.04 -7.82 -11.27
CA PRO A 38 5.83 -8.48 -10.23
C PRO A 38 6.50 -7.52 -9.25
N SER A 39 6.96 -6.35 -9.71
CA SER A 39 7.62 -5.35 -8.85
C SER A 39 6.73 -4.78 -7.75
N LEU A 40 5.40 -4.82 -7.92
CA LEU A 40 4.45 -4.32 -6.92
C LEU A 40 4.31 -5.30 -5.76
N HIS A 41 4.63 -6.59 -5.96
CA HIS A 41 4.36 -7.65 -4.99
C HIS A 41 2.97 -7.52 -4.37
N PHE A 42 1.98 -7.15 -5.17
CA PHE A 42 0.61 -6.97 -4.69
C PHE A 42 0.01 -8.33 -4.41
N LYS A 43 -0.19 -8.63 -3.13
CA LYS A 43 -0.64 -9.97 -2.69
C LYS A 43 -1.40 -9.90 -1.37
N GLN A 44 -2.19 -10.94 -1.14
CA GLN A 44 -2.82 -11.17 0.15
C GLN A 44 -1.80 -11.71 1.17
N VAL A 45 -1.86 -11.19 2.39
CA VAL A 45 -1.08 -11.62 3.56
C VAL A 45 -2.03 -11.71 4.75
N GLY A 46 -2.43 -12.94 5.09
CA GLY A 46 -3.50 -13.17 6.06
C GLY A 46 -4.83 -12.57 5.58
N ARG A 47 -5.45 -11.73 6.42
CA ARG A 47 -6.68 -10.99 6.09
C ARG A 47 -6.44 -9.69 5.30
N TYR A 48 -5.19 -9.28 5.12
CA TYR A 48 -4.84 -8.00 4.50
C TYR A 48 -4.28 -8.19 3.10
N TRP A 49 -4.26 -7.11 2.35
CA TRP A 49 -3.54 -6.98 1.09
C TRP A 49 -2.35 -6.04 1.28
N SER A 50 -1.22 -6.37 0.66
CA SER A 50 0.01 -5.59 0.77
C SER A 50 0.56 -5.27 -0.62
N ALA A 51 1.06 -4.05 -0.79
CA ALA A 51 1.79 -3.62 -1.98
C ALA A 51 3.16 -3.03 -1.60
N ARG A 52 4.16 -3.32 -2.42
CA ARG A 52 5.53 -2.80 -2.29
C ARG A 52 5.63 -1.40 -2.89
N VAL A 53 6.04 -0.45 -2.06
CA VAL A 53 6.43 0.90 -2.50
C VAL A 53 7.89 0.89 -2.95
N ASP A 54 8.78 0.41 -2.09
CA ASP A 54 10.17 0.09 -2.39
C ASP A 54 10.68 -1.04 -1.49
N LEU A 55 12.00 -1.24 -1.34
CA LEU A 55 12.51 -2.33 -0.49
C LEU A 55 12.00 -2.24 0.97
N ASN A 56 11.95 -1.02 1.51
CA ASN A 56 11.74 -0.73 2.92
C ASN A 56 10.35 -0.19 3.26
N TYR A 57 9.51 0.09 2.27
CA TYR A 57 8.16 0.65 2.49
C TYR A 57 7.06 -0.22 1.88
N ARG A 58 5.95 -0.36 2.62
CA ARG A 58 4.75 -1.11 2.21
C ARG A 58 3.50 -0.26 2.39
N ALA A 59 2.50 -0.52 1.57
CA ALA A 59 1.13 -0.06 1.77
C ALA A 59 0.25 -1.27 2.08
N VAL A 60 -0.77 -1.08 2.93
CA VAL A 60 -1.67 -2.13 3.39
C VAL A 60 -3.12 -1.73 3.19
N ALA A 61 -3.91 -2.71 2.76
CA ALA A 61 -5.33 -2.58 2.52
C ALA A 61 -6.12 -3.79 3.05
N VAL A 62 -7.42 -3.60 3.17
CA VAL A 62 -8.39 -4.69 3.19
C VAL A 62 -9.09 -4.74 1.83
N ARG A 63 -9.59 -5.91 1.46
CA ARG A 63 -10.47 -6.05 0.30
C ARG A 63 -11.91 -6.14 0.78
N ASP A 64 -12.76 -5.32 0.21
CA ASP A 64 -14.20 -5.33 0.44
C ASP A 64 -14.88 -5.47 -0.92
N HIS A 65 -15.45 -6.64 -1.20
CA HIS A 65 -15.98 -7.01 -2.51
C HIS A 65 -14.97 -6.74 -3.66
N ASP A 66 -15.25 -5.75 -4.50
CA ASP A 66 -14.43 -5.33 -5.63
C ASP A 66 -13.49 -4.15 -5.31
N ASP A 67 -13.55 -3.64 -4.09
CA ASP A 67 -12.77 -2.49 -3.65
C ASP A 67 -11.58 -2.91 -2.79
N VAL A 68 -10.49 -2.18 -2.96
CA VAL A 68 -9.28 -2.29 -2.14
C VAL A 68 -9.16 -0.99 -1.35
N VAL A 69 -9.39 -1.11 -0.04
CA VAL A 69 -9.43 0.00 0.90
C VAL A 69 -8.09 0.09 1.63
N TRP A 70 -7.25 1.03 1.19
CA TRP A 70 -5.95 1.32 1.79
C TRP A 70 -6.13 2.09 3.08
N PHE A 71 -5.53 1.59 4.16
CA PHE A 71 -5.65 2.22 5.48
C PHE A 71 -4.31 2.56 6.13
N TRP A 72 -3.19 2.07 5.57
CA TRP A 72 -1.87 2.31 6.12
C TRP A 72 -0.77 2.28 5.04
N ILE A 73 0.29 3.06 5.24
CA ILE A 73 1.53 3.05 4.46
C ILE A 73 2.69 3.45 5.36
N GLY A 74 3.82 2.74 5.29
CA GLY A 74 4.94 3.00 6.18
C GLY A 74 6.09 2.01 5.99
N THR A 75 6.99 1.97 6.97
CA THR A 75 8.21 1.16 6.89
C THR A 75 7.92 -0.33 7.07
N HIS A 76 8.81 -1.19 6.56
CA HIS A 76 8.68 -2.64 6.71
C HIS A 76 8.64 -3.07 8.19
N SER A 77 9.40 -2.39 9.05
CA SER A 77 9.42 -2.65 10.49
C SER A 77 8.09 -2.33 11.18
N GLU A 78 7.41 -1.26 10.77
CA GLU A 78 6.07 -0.93 11.27
C GLU A 78 5.01 -1.87 10.68
N TYR A 79 5.16 -2.26 9.41
CA TYR A 79 4.34 -3.27 8.75
C TYR A 79 4.35 -4.60 9.49
N ASP A 80 5.53 -5.07 9.92
CA ASP A 80 5.65 -6.34 10.66
C ASP A 80 4.94 -6.28 12.02
N ARG A 81 4.82 -5.10 12.63
CA ARG A 81 4.03 -4.91 13.86
C ARG A 81 2.53 -4.88 13.60
N LEU A 82 2.12 -4.32 12.46
CA LEU A 82 0.72 -4.23 12.05
C LEU A 82 0.12 -5.59 11.65
N LEU A 83 0.98 -6.54 11.24
CA LEU A 83 0.56 -7.89 10.84
C LEU A 83 0.61 -8.93 11.95
N LYS A 84 1.06 -8.56 13.16
CA LYS A 84 0.90 -9.39 14.35
C LYS A 84 -0.52 -9.28 14.89
#